data_AF-A0A511ND49-F1
#
_entry.id   AF-A0A511ND49-F1
#
_cell.length_a   1.000
_cell.length_b   1.000
_cell.length_c   1.000
_cell.angle_alpha   90.00
_cell.angle_beta   90.00
_cell.angle_gamma   90.00
#
_symmetry.space_group_name_H-M   'P 1'
#
loop_
_entity.id
_entity.type
_entity.pdbx_description
1 polymer ?
#
loop_
_entity_poly.entity_id
_entity_poly.type
_entity_poly.pdbx_seq_one_letter_code
_entity_poly.pdbx_strand_id
1 'polypeptide(L)'
;MATIKLKNYKQIIDEIPEVNDFTNVYFYVNRYNIDQKYIKYLDDLSGLKDEIISNWLNITTRTYRNYKTKDVSLKDNTKEHIVLLLSLYKHGIEVFETKEEFEKWLTAPNILLDKKAPMDFLDTVSGLKFIDNRLTAMEYGENV
;
A
#
# COMPACT_ATOMS: atom_id res chain seq x y z
N MET A 1 -5.11 8.28 19.13
CA MET A 1 -4.79 9.43 18.24
C MET A 1 -4.71 9.04 16.75
N ALA A 2 -4.21 7.85 16.38
CA ALA A 2 -4.17 7.37 14.98
C ALA A 2 -5.57 7.19 14.34
N THR A 3 -6.53 6.64 15.08
CA THR A 3 -7.92 6.36 14.61
C THR A 3 -8.69 7.61 14.17
N ILE A 4 -8.35 8.79 14.70
CA ILE A 4 -9.01 10.06 14.35
C ILE A 4 -8.46 10.61 13.03
N LYS A 5 -7.17 10.41 12.74
CA LYS A 5 -6.55 10.85 11.47
C LYS A 5 -7.02 10.03 10.27
N LEU A 6 -7.20 8.72 10.43
CA LEU A 6 -7.67 7.84 9.35
C LEU A 6 -9.09 8.19 8.86
N LYS A 7 -9.95 8.73 9.73
CA LYS A 7 -11.29 9.22 9.35
C LYS A 7 -11.24 10.34 8.30
N ASN A 8 -10.15 11.10 8.21
CA ASN A 8 -10.00 12.18 7.22
C ASN A 8 -9.71 11.66 5.81
N TYR A 9 -9.41 10.36 5.67
CA TYR A 9 -9.14 9.72 4.38
C TYR A 9 -10.26 8.79 3.93
N LYS A 10 -11.42 8.80 4.61
CA LYS A 10 -12.53 7.89 4.34
C LYS A 10 -12.93 7.85 2.86
N GLN A 11 -12.96 9.00 2.18
CA GLN A 11 -13.27 9.07 0.76
C GLN A 11 -12.23 8.33 -0.13
N ILE A 12 -10.95 8.37 0.24
CA ILE A 12 -9.91 7.62 -0.48
C ILE A 12 -10.15 6.11 -0.30
N ILE A 13 -10.44 5.67 0.92
CA ILE A 13 -10.61 4.24 1.25
C ILE A 13 -11.83 3.63 0.56
N ASP A 14 -12.95 4.35 0.58
CA ASP A 14 -14.23 3.84 0.08
C ASP A 14 -14.21 3.63 -1.44
N GLU A 15 -13.41 4.43 -2.18
CA GLU A 15 -13.36 4.42 -3.65
C GLU A 15 -12.10 3.76 -4.22
N ILE A 16 -11.14 3.35 -3.38
CA ILE A 16 -9.89 2.74 -3.88
C ILE A 16 -10.16 1.35 -4.48
N PRO A 17 -9.68 1.09 -5.72
CA PRO A 17 -9.89 -0.19 -6.39
C PRO A 17 -9.08 -1.32 -5.76
N GLU A 18 -9.43 -2.56 -6.08
CA GLU A 18 -8.65 -3.74 -5.71
C GLU A 18 -7.33 -3.79 -6.50
N VAL A 19 -6.28 -4.38 -5.91
CA VAL A 19 -4.95 -4.51 -6.56
C VAL A 19 -5.05 -5.25 -7.90
N ASN A 20 -5.90 -6.26 -7.98
CA ASN A 20 -6.08 -7.09 -9.17
C ASN A 20 -6.93 -6.43 -10.28
N ASP A 21 -7.61 -5.30 -10.00
CA ASP A 21 -8.43 -4.58 -10.96
C ASP A 21 -7.64 -3.44 -11.64
N PHE A 22 -6.72 -3.82 -12.53
CA PHE A 22 -5.88 -2.86 -13.27
C PHE A 22 -6.68 -1.82 -14.07
N THR A 23 -7.87 -2.19 -14.52
CA THR A 23 -8.74 -1.29 -15.29
C THR A 23 -9.21 -0.15 -14.39
N ASN A 24 -9.75 -0.48 -13.22
CA ASN A 24 -10.20 0.53 -12.27
C ASN A 24 -9.03 1.25 -11.60
N VAL A 25 -7.88 0.62 -11.38
CA VAL A 25 -6.64 1.33 -10.96
C VAL A 25 -6.26 2.41 -11.97
N TYR A 26 -6.23 2.06 -13.27
CA TYR A 26 -5.94 3.03 -14.32
C TYR A 26 -6.93 4.19 -14.32
N PHE A 27 -8.24 3.90 -14.31
CA PHE A 27 -9.25 4.96 -14.30
C PHE A 27 -9.20 5.80 -13.03
N TYR A 28 -8.93 5.19 -11.87
CA TYR A 28 -8.80 5.88 -10.60
C TYR A 28 -7.63 6.88 -10.65
N VAL A 29 -6.44 6.45 -11.05
CA VAL A 29 -5.26 7.32 -11.14
C VAL A 29 -5.45 8.48 -12.12
N ASN A 30 -6.20 8.26 -13.21
CA ASN A 30 -6.48 9.31 -14.21
C ASN A 30 -7.63 10.25 -13.81
N ARG A 31 -8.57 9.78 -12.99
CA ARG A 31 -9.74 10.56 -12.56
C ARG A 31 -9.46 11.39 -11.32
N TYR A 32 -8.68 10.86 -10.37
CA TYR A 32 -8.41 11.51 -9.09
C TYR A 32 -7.04 12.16 -9.08
N ASN A 33 -6.94 13.32 -8.43
CA ASN A 33 -5.65 13.96 -8.20
C ASN A 33 -4.89 13.23 -7.08
N ILE A 34 -4.02 12.30 -7.45
CA ILE A 34 -3.15 11.60 -6.51
C ILE A 34 -2.03 12.57 -6.10
N ASP A 35 -2.17 13.15 -4.91
CA ASP A 35 -1.32 14.21 -4.38
C ASP A 35 -0.67 13.81 -3.03
N GLN A 36 -0.08 14.80 -2.34
CA GLN A 36 0.51 14.63 -1.02
C GLN A 36 -0.41 13.92 0.00
N LYS A 37 -1.73 14.07 -0.10
CA LYS A 37 -2.68 13.46 0.86
C LYS A 37 -2.61 11.95 0.81
N TYR A 38 -2.43 11.35 -0.37
CA TYR A 38 -2.30 9.90 -0.52
C TYR A 38 -1.02 9.38 0.13
N ILE A 39 0.08 10.14 0.03
CA ILE A 39 1.34 9.75 0.67
C ILE A 39 1.26 9.89 2.18
N LYS A 40 0.69 11.00 2.67
CA LYS A 40 0.43 11.16 4.11
C LYS A 40 -0.48 10.06 4.63
N TYR A 41 -1.46 9.65 3.83
CA TYR A 41 -2.32 8.55 4.20
C TYR A 41 -1.56 7.23 4.27
N LEU A 42 -0.77 6.87 3.26
CA LEU A 42 0.09 5.68 3.28
C LEU A 42 1.08 5.70 4.46
N ASP A 43 1.63 6.87 4.77
CA ASP A 43 2.56 7.07 5.88
C ASP A 43 1.89 6.87 7.25
N ASP A 44 0.73 7.52 7.46
CA ASP A 44 -0.07 7.37 8.68
C ASP A 44 -0.62 5.93 8.81
N LEU A 45 -1.00 5.31 7.69
CA LEU A 45 -1.57 3.97 7.62
C LEU A 45 -0.53 2.90 7.92
N SER A 46 0.68 2.97 7.35
CA SER A 46 1.75 2.01 7.62
C SER A 46 2.47 2.29 8.95
N GLY A 47 2.70 3.56 9.31
CA GLY A 47 3.51 3.90 10.49
C GLY A 47 4.97 3.43 10.40
N LEU A 48 5.43 3.05 9.20
CA LEU A 48 6.78 2.57 8.95
C LEU A 48 7.75 3.73 8.74
N LYS A 49 9.06 3.42 8.79
CA LYS A 49 10.11 4.43 8.54
C LYS A 49 10.05 4.90 7.09
N ASP A 50 10.32 6.19 6.87
CA ASP A 50 10.42 6.81 5.55
C ASP A 50 11.29 6.00 4.56
N GLU A 51 12.37 5.38 5.05
CA GLU A 51 13.30 4.57 4.26
C GLU A 51 12.61 3.37 3.61
N ILE A 52 11.76 2.67 4.36
CA ILE A 52 11.03 1.47 3.90
C ILE A 52 10.04 1.87 2.80
N ILE A 53 9.21 2.88 3.08
CA ILE A 53 8.18 3.32 2.14
C ILE A 53 8.83 3.93 0.88
N SER A 54 9.95 4.65 1.04
CA SER A 54 10.70 5.17 -0.11
C SER A 54 11.29 4.06 -0.98
N ASN A 55 11.72 2.96 -0.38
CA ASN A 55 12.20 1.77 -1.10
C ASN A 55 11.07 1.11 -1.89
N TRP A 56 9.90 0.90 -1.29
CA TRP A 56 8.73 0.37 -2.01
C TRP A 56 8.38 1.23 -3.22
N LEU A 57 8.44 2.56 -3.08
CA LEU A 57 8.12 3.50 -4.16
C LEU A 57 9.25 3.70 -5.19
N ASN A 58 10.40 3.03 -5.04
CA ASN A 58 11.61 3.21 -5.86
C ASN A 58 12.05 4.68 -5.98
N ILE A 59 11.98 5.43 -4.88
CA ILE A 59 12.43 6.81 -4.82
C ILE A 59 13.40 7.02 -3.66
N THR A 60 14.19 8.08 -3.73
CA THR A 60 15.05 8.44 -2.59
C THR A 60 14.20 8.85 -1.39
N THR A 61 14.67 8.59 -0.17
CA THR A 61 14.03 9.07 1.07
C THR A 61 13.88 10.60 1.08
N ARG A 62 14.79 11.35 0.44
CA ARG A 62 14.65 12.80 0.24
C ARG A 62 13.45 13.15 -0.64
N THR A 63 13.26 12.42 -1.74
CA THR A 63 12.11 12.59 -2.64
C THR A 63 10.81 12.27 -1.91
N TYR A 64 10.77 11.16 -1.16
CA TYR A 64 9.61 10.79 -0.34
C TYR A 64 9.24 11.88 0.66
N ARG A 65 10.22 12.40 1.42
CA ARG A 65 10.02 13.52 2.35
C ARG A 65 9.53 14.79 1.67
N ASN A 66 10.06 15.11 0.48
CA ASN A 66 9.55 16.25 -0.31
C ASN A 66 8.09 16.04 -0.68
N TYR A 67 7.71 14.85 -1.16
CA TYR A 67 6.33 14.53 -1.49
C TYR A 67 5.39 14.60 -0.28
N LYS A 68 5.86 14.19 0.91
CA LYS A 68 5.11 14.32 2.18
C LYS A 68 4.90 15.76 2.66
N THR A 69 5.80 16.69 2.32
CA THR A 69 5.85 18.02 2.95
C THR A 69 5.53 19.17 2.02
N LYS A 70 5.74 19.00 0.71
CA LYS A 70 5.53 20.03 -0.30
C LYS A 70 4.37 19.66 -1.22
N ASP A 71 3.69 20.68 -1.72
CA ASP A 71 2.71 20.55 -2.78
C ASP A 71 3.45 20.46 -4.13
N VAL A 72 3.85 19.25 -4.49
CA VAL A 72 4.59 18.96 -5.73
C VAL A 72 3.92 17.83 -6.48
N SER A 73 3.96 17.88 -7.81
CA SER A 73 3.40 16.83 -8.65
C SER A 73 4.17 15.52 -8.48
N LEU A 74 3.42 14.44 -8.25
CA LEU A 74 3.94 13.07 -8.22
C LEU A 74 4.12 12.56 -9.65
N LYS A 75 5.13 11.70 -9.85
CA LYS A 75 5.27 10.97 -11.11
C LYS A 75 4.15 9.94 -11.23
N ASP A 76 3.69 9.66 -12.44
CA ASP A 76 2.53 8.78 -12.66
C ASP A 76 2.79 7.35 -12.18
N ASN A 77 3.99 6.81 -12.38
CA ASN A 77 4.37 5.51 -11.82
C ASN A 77 4.33 5.52 -10.28
N THR A 78 4.75 6.61 -9.63
CA THR A 78 4.65 6.74 -8.17
C THR A 78 3.19 6.83 -7.71
N LYS A 79 2.33 7.54 -8.44
CA LYS A 79 0.89 7.64 -8.12
C LYS A 79 0.23 6.27 -8.15
N GLU A 80 0.45 5.51 -9.23
CA GLU A 80 -0.08 4.15 -9.38
C GLU A 80 0.40 3.23 -8.26
N HIS A 81 1.70 3.27 -7.96
CA HIS A 81 2.29 2.46 -6.88
C HIS A 81 1.70 2.79 -5.50
N ILE A 82 1.48 4.07 -5.20
CA ILE A 82 0.81 4.49 -3.96
C ILE A 82 -0.61 3.94 -3.88
N VAL A 83 -1.38 4.03 -4.99
CA VAL A 83 -2.75 3.50 -5.04
C VAL A 83 -2.73 1.99 -4.78
N LEU A 84 -1.83 1.24 -5.42
CA LEU A 84 -1.72 -0.20 -5.22
C LEU A 84 -1.29 -0.58 -3.79
N LEU A 85 -0.37 0.16 -3.17
CA LEU A 85 0.03 -0.06 -1.77
C LEU A 85 -1.15 0.16 -0.82
N LEU A 86 -1.90 1.25 -1.01
CA LEU A 86 -3.10 1.52 -0.22
C LEU A 86 -4.18 0.45 -0.42
N SER A 87 -4.32 -0.05 -1.66
CA SER A 87 -5.26 -1.13 -2.01
C SER A 87 -4.87 -2.44 -1.32
N LEU A 88 -3.58 -2.78 -1.30
CA LEU A 88 -3.06 -3.95 -0.57
C LEU A 88 -3.30 -3.81 0.94
N TYR A 89 -3.06 -2.64 1.52
CA TYR A 89 -3.34 -2.41 2.93
C TYR A 89 -4.83 -2.56 3.27
N LYS A 90 -5.72 -2.07 2.40
CA LYS A 90 -7.17 -2.24 2.56
C LYS A 90 -7.54 -3.73 2.58
N HIS A 91 -7.15 -4.47 1.55
CA HIS A 91 -7.42 -5.90 1.45
C HIS A 91 -6.79 -6.69 2.61
N GLY A 92 -5.53 -6.39 2.96
CA GLY A 92 -4.86 -7.02 4.10
C GLY A 92 -5.57 -6.80 5.43
N ILE A 93 -6.10 -5.60 5.68
CA ILE A 93 -6.90 -5.31 6.88
C ILE A 93 -8.25 -6.05 6.84
N GLU A 94 -8.85 -6.23 5.67
CA GLU A 94 -10.09 -7.02 5.50
C GLU A 94 -9.84 -8.50 5.82
N VAL A 95 -8.72 -9.08 5.38
CA VAL A 95 -8.34 -10.48 5.65
C VAL A 95 -7.95 -10.72 7.11
N PHE A 96 -7.19 -9.81 7.73
CA PHE A 96 -6.65 -9.97 9.08
C PHE A 96 -7.47 -9.27 10.18
N GLU A 97 -8.61 -8.66 9.82
CA GLU A 97 -9.53 -7.86 10.64
C GLU A 97 -8.95 -6.57 11.25
N THR A 98 -7.64 -6.54 11.49
CA THR A 98 -6.92 -5.42 12.10
C THR A 98 -5.65 -5.09 11.35
N LYS A 99 -5.28 -3.81 11.39
CA LYS A 99 -4.02 -3.32 10.83
C LYS A 99 -2.83 -4.00 11.49
N GLU A 100 -2.88 -4.17 12.80
CA GLU A 100 -1.78 -4.72 13.60
C GLU A 100 -1.48 -6.18 13.23
N GLU A 101 -2.50 -7.03 13.05
CA GLU A 101 -2.28 -8.42 12.63
C GLU A 101 -1.84 -8.52 11.16
N PHE A 102 -2.37 -7.67 10.27
CA PHE A 102 -1.88 -7.58 8.90
C PHE A 102 -0.39 -7.19 8.85
N GLU A 103 0.04 -6.17 9.59
CA GLU A 103 1.43 -5.74 9.58
C GLU A 103 2.39 -6.77 10.20
N LYS A 104 1.92 -7.50 11.21
CA LYS A 104 2.67 -8.62 11.78
C LYS A 104 2.91 -9.71 10.74
N TRP A 105 1.91 -10.01 9.91
CA TRP A 105 2.09 -10.92 8.77
C TRP A 105 3.00 -10.32 7.69
N LEU A 106 2.76 -9.07 7.31
CA LEU A 106 3.47 -8.36 6.24
C LEU A 106 4.98 -8.26 6.49
N THR A 107 5.38 -8.19 7.76
CA THR A 107 6.77 -8.05 8.21
C THR A 107 7.43 -9.37 8.64
N ALA A 108 6.65 -10.45 8.79
CA ALA A 108 7.17 -11.73 9.22
C ALA A 108 7.79 -12.51 8.05
N PRO A 109 9.00 -13.10 8.23
CA PRO A 109 9.55 -14.04 7.25
C PRO A 109 8.60 -15.21 6.99
N ASN A 110 8.30 -15.49 5.72
CA ASN A 110 7.43 -16.60 5.33
C ASN A 110 8.26 -17.68 4.60
N ILE A 111 8.15 -18.94 5.06
CA ILE A 111 8.85 -20.10 4.48
C ILE A 111 8.44 -20.31 3.01
N LEU A 112 7.19 -20.06 2.67
CA LEU A 112 6.64 -20.20 1.33
C LEU A 112 7.04 -19.04 0.40
N LEU A 113 7.69 -18.00 0.95
CA LEU A 113 8.25 -16.86 0.24
C LEU A 113 9.80 -16.86 0.31
N ASP A 114 10.44 -18.02 0.27
CA ASP A 114 11.90 -18.18 0.37
C ASP A 114 12.50 -17.51 1.63
N LYS A 115 11.75 -17.53 2.74
CA LYS A 115 12.09 -16.87 4.02
C LYS A 115 12.18 -15.34 3.94
N LYS A 116 11.65 -14.73 2.88
CA LYS A 116 11.44 -13.28 2.81
C LYS A 116 10.13 -12.89 3.46
N ALA A 117 10.05 -11.66 3.93
CA ALA A 117 8.79 -11.10 4.40
C ALA A 117 7.94 -10.66 3.19
N PRO A 118 6.60 -10.70 3.26
CA PRO A 118 5.74 -10.17 2.20
C PRO A 118 6.09 -8.74 1.79
N MET A 119 6.50 -7.88 2.74
CA MET A 119 6.92 -6.51 2.46
C MET A 119 8.12 -6.37 1.52
N ASP A 120 8.95 -7.41 1.40
CA ASP A 120 10.16 -7.38 0.58
C ASP A 120 9.86 -7.43 -0.93
N PHE A 121 8.61 -7.69 -1.30
CA PHE A 121 8.16 -7.77 -2.70
C PHE A 121 7.39 -6.53 -3.15
N LEU A 122 7.17 -5.55 -2.26
CA LEU A 122 6.28 -4.41 -2.54
C LEU A 122 6.94 -3.30 -3.36
N ASP A 123 8.20 -3.47 -3.75
CA ASP A 123 8.97 -2.57 -4.61
C ASP A 123 8.59 -2.68 -6.10
N THR A 124 7.73 -3.63 -6.48
CA THR A 124 7.26 -3.74 -7.87
C THR A 124 5.75 -3.96 -7.91
N VAL A 125 5.10 -3.50 -8.99
CA VAL A 125 3.68 -3.77 -9.24
C VAL A 125 3.40 -5.27 -9.31
N SER A 126 4.31 -6.04 -9.93
CA SER A 126 4.21 -7.50 -10.00
C SER A 126 4.31 -8.16 -8.62
N GLY A 127 5.21 -7.67 -7.76
CA GLY A 127 5.37 -8.20 -6.41
C GLY A 127 4.19 -7.83 -5.50
N LEU A 128 3.64 -6.61 -5.64
CA LEU A 128 2.37 -6.21 -5.02
C LEU A 128 1.24 -7.18 -5.38
N LYS A 129 1.04 -7.45 -6.67
CA LYS A 129 0.03 -8.41 -7.16
C LYS A 129 0.27 -9.81 -6.61
N PHE A 130 1.53 -10.24 -6.56
CA PHE A 130 1.89 -11.54 -6.02
C PHE A 130 1.50 -11.68 -4.54
N ILE A 131 1.77 -10.66 -3.72
CA ILE A 131 1.40 -10.66 -2.30
C ILE A 131 -0.13 -10.54 -2.13
N ASP A 132 -0.80 -9.72 -2.93
CA ASP A 132 -2.26 -9.60 -2.93
C ASP A 132 -2.94 -10.93 -3.24
N ASN A 133 -2.43 -11.69 -4.22
CA ASN A 133 -2.94 -13.03 -4.51
C ASN A 133 -2.75 -14.00 -3.33
N ARG A 134 -1.72 -13.82 -2.48
CA ARG A 134 -1.58 -14.61 -1.25
C ARG A 134 -2.65 -14.23 -0.23
N LEU A 135 -2.96 -12.95 -0.08
CA LEU A 135 -4.08 -12.49 0.76
C LEU A 135 -5.39 -13.13 0.31
N THR A 136 -5.70 -13.07 -1.00
CA THR A 136 -6.90 -13.72 -1.55
C THR A 136 -6.91 -15.22 -1.27
N ALA A 137 -5.79 -15.91 -1.43
CA ALA A 137 -5.70 -17.35 -1.16
C ALA A 137 -6.00 -17.69 0.33
N MET A 138 -5.58 -16.82 1.27
CA MET A 138 -5.92 -16.98 2.69
C MET A 138 -7.41 -16.86 2.97
N GLU A 139 -8.13 -15.98 2.24
CA GLU A 139 -9.59 -15.87 2.35
C GLU A 139 -10.29 -17.18 1.99
N TYR A 140 -9.74 -17.93 1.03
CA TYR A 140 -10.24 -19.26 0.65
C TYR A 140 -9.70 -20.40 1.53
N GLY A 141 -8.93 -20.09 2.59
CA GLY A 141 -8.39 -21.07 3.54
C GLY A 141 -7.15 -21.81 3.05
N GLU A 142 -6.46 -21.29 2.03
CA GLU A 142 -5.17 -21.84 1.60
C GLU A 142 -4.05 -21.46 2.57
N ASN A 143 -3.05 -22.34 2.70
CA ASN A 143 -1.83 -22.07 3.45
C ASN A 143 -0.76 -21.54 2.49
N VAL A 144 -0.42 -20.26 2.62
CA VAL A 144 0.37 -19.48 1.65
C VAL A 144 1.44 -18.59 2.27
#